data_AF-A0A1F8QP66-F1
#
_entry.id   AF-A0A1F8QP66-F1
#
_cell.length_a   1.000
_cell.length_b   1.000
_cell.length_c   1.000
_cell.angle_alpha   90.00
_cell.angle_beta   90.00
_cell.angle_gamma   90.00
#
_symmetry.space_group_name_H-M   'P 1'
#
loop_
_entity.id
_entity.type
_entity.pdbx_description
1 polymer ?
#
loop_
_entity_poly.entity_id
_entity_poly.type
_entity_poly.pdbx_seq_one_letter_code
_entity_poly.pdbx_strand_id
1 'polypeptide(L)'
;MTRKMTVVFHDDQLYMDLKYEALKRRKPASEIVAEAVQEWLDDREDEELNPIIDARMAEYREKGGVPWSVVEREMEEVIARREKLPVVADKEKDVQTRYRSRRAARSRKAGSANR
;
A
#
# COMPACT_ATOMS: atom_id res chain seq x y z
N MET A 1 8.08 14.07 12.54
CA MET A 1 8.00 13.61 13.94
C MET A 1 9.07 12.54 14.13
N THR A 2 10.00 12.69 15.07
CA THR A 2 11.08 11.71 15.29
C THR A 2 10.68 10.73 16.39
N ARG A 3 10.69 9.43 16.09
CA ARG A 3 10.49 8.35 17.08
C ARG A 3 11.83 7.92 17.64
N LYS A 4 11.89 7.57 18.93
CA LYS A 4 13.12 7.14 19.62
C LYS A 4 12.98 5.70 20.08
N MET A 5 14.07 4.95 19.98
CA MET A 5 14.18 3.57 20.47
C MET A 5 15.48 3.43 21.26
N THR A 6 15.46 2.63 22.33
CA THR A 6 16.64 2.31 23.13
C THR A 6 17.05 0.88 22.83
N VAL A 7 18.33 0.68 22.50
CA VAL A 7 18.92 -0.63 22.22
C VAL A 7 19.95 -0.94 23.31
N VAL A 8 19.92 -2.17 23.82
CA VAL A 8 20.89 -2.67 24.81
C VAL A 8 21.78 -3.69 24.11
N PHE A 9 23.09 -3.49 24.16
CA PHE A 9 24.07 -4.45 23.67
C PHE A 9 24.42 -5.42 24.80
N HIS A 10 24.17 -6.71 24.57
CA HIS A 10 24.55 -7.76 25.52
C HIS A 10 25.97 -8.29 25.29
N ASP A 11 26.53 -8.02 24.11
CA ASP A 11 27.92 -8.29 23.76
C ASP A 11 28.74 -7.00 23.86
N ASP A 12 29.70 -6.99 24.79
CA ASP A 12 30.58 -5.85 25.04
C ASP A 12 31.54 -5.61 23.85
N GLN A 13 31.98 -6.67 23.15
CA GLN A 13 32.85 -6.50 21.98
C GLN A 13 32.12 -5.79 20.86
N LEU A 14 30.88 -6.20 20.55
CA LEU A 14 30.06 -5.54 19.54
C LEU A 14 29.82 -4.05 19.86
N TYR A 15 29.62 -3.72 21.14
CA TYR A 15 29.49 -2.33 21.57
C TYR A 15 30.77 -1.52 21.35
N MET A 16 31.93 -2.11 21.64
CA MET A 16 33.22 -1.45 21.43
C MET A 16 33.54 -1.27 19.94
N ASP A 17 33.25 -2.28 19.11
CA ASP A 17 33.44 -2.22 17.66
C ASP A 17 32.56 -1.13 17.04
N LEU A 18 31.29 -1.05 17.43
CA LEU A 18 30.38 0.01 16.99
C LEU A 18 30.88 1.40 17.40
N LYS A 19 31.39 1.54 18.63
CA LYS A 19 31.98 2.80 19.09
C LYS A 19 33.22 3.19 18.29
N TYR A 20 34.08 2.23 17.98
CA TYR A 20 35.27 2.45 17.18
C TYR A 20 34.90 2.90 15.76
N GLU A 21 33.95 2.21 15.12
CA GLU A 21 33.48 2.56 13.78
C GLU A 21 32.78 3.92 13.75
N ALA A 22 32.02 4.28 14.79
CA ALA A 22 31.44 5.61 14.95
C ALA A 22 32.52 6.72 14.95
N LEU A 23 33.60 6.52 15.70
CA LEU A 23 34.73 7.46 15.72
C LEU A 23 35.45 7.54 14.37
N LYS A 24 35.73 6.39 13.77
CA LYS A 24 36.43 6.28 12.47
C LYS A 24 35.65 6.95 11.34
N ARG A 25 34.34 6.75 11.28
CA ARG A 25 33.45 7.34 10.27
C ARG A 25 32.99 8.76 10.61
N ARG A 26 33.30 9.25 11.83
CA ARG A 26 32.82 10.53 12.37
C ARG A 26 31.30 10.65 12.31
N LYS A 27 30.60 9.54 12.58
CA LYS A 27 29.14 9.44 12.60
C LYS A 27 28.66 9.00 13.99
N PRO A 28 27.48 9.41 14.44
CA PRO A 28 26.92 8.88 15.68
C PRO A 28 26.59 7.40 15.51
N ALA A 29 26.80 6.60 16.56
CA ALA A 29 26.49 5.18 16.55
C ALA A 29 25.01 4.89 16.19
N SER A 30 24.10 5.80 16.53
CA SER A 30 22.68 5.69 16.17
C SER A 30 22.43 5.72 14.66
N GLU A 31 23.24 6.45 13.89
CA GLU A 31 23.11 6.52 12.43
C GLU A 31 23.65 5.24 11.79
N ILE A 32 24.78 4.71 12.29
CA ILE A 32 25.32 3.43 11.83
C ILE A 32 24.32 2.29 12.11
N VAL A 33 23.70 2.27 13.29
CA VAL A 33 22.67 1.27 13.62
C VAL A 33 21.44 1.44 12.73
N ALA A 34 21.02 2.67 12.43
CA ALA A 34 19.89 2.91 11.54
C ALA A 34 20.19 2.42 10.11
N GLU A 35 21.37 2.71 9.57
CA GLU A 35 21.83 2.21 8.26
C GLU A 35 21.84 0.68 8.24
N ALA A 36 22.45 0.03 9.24
CA ALA A 36 22.52 -1.43 9.31
C ALA A 36 21.14 -2.10 9.45
N VAL A 37 20.21 -1.50 10.20
CA VAL A 37 18.83 -2.02 10.31
C VAL A 37 18.07 -1.83 9.01
N GLN A 38 18.31 -0.71 8.30
CA GLN A 38 17.69 -0.48 6.99
C GLN A 38 18.19 -1.53 5.99
N GLU A 39 19.51 -1.71 5.85
CA GLU A 39 20.10 -2.73 4.97
C GLU A 39 19.56 -4.12 5.30
N TRP A 40 19.47 -4.49 6.58
CA TRP A 40 18.91 -5.77 6.99
C TRP A 40 17.43 -5.96 6.63
N LEU A 41 16.63 -4.89 6.64
CA LEU A 41 15.22 -4.93 6.22
C LEU A 41 15.09 -5.02 4.71
N ASP A 42 15.92 -4.28 3.97
CA ASP A 42 15.96 -4.30 2.51
C ASP A 42 16.38 -5.72 2.03
N ASP A 43 17.40 -6.32 2.64
CA ASP A 43 17.83 -7.70 2.36
C ASP A 43 16.70 -8.72 2.64
N ARG A 44 15.92 -8.50 3.70
CA ARG A 44 14.76 -9.33 4.04
C ARG A 44 13.65 -9.24 3.00
N GLU A 45 13.40 -8.03 2.47
CA GLU A 45 12.44 -7.84 1.38
C GLU A 45 12.92 -8.53 0.10
N ASP A 46 14.21 -8.40 -0.21
CA ASP A 46 14.83 -9.10 -1.34
C ASP A 46 14.74 -10.62 -1.18
N GLU A 47 14.98 -11.19 0.01
CA GLU A 47 14.79 -12.62 0.28
C GLU A 47 13.37 -13.10 -0.03
N GLU A 48 12.35 -12.27 0.18
CA GLU A 48 10.96 -12.58 -0.12
C GLU A 48 10.62 -12.41 -1.61
N LEU A 49 11.19 -11.39 -2.26
CA LEU A 49 10.92 -11.06 -3.67
C LEU A 49 11.72 -11.91 -4.66
N ASN A 50 12.95 -12.28 -4.33
CA ASN A 50 13.86 -13.03 -5.19
C ASN A 50 13.24 -14.33 -5.73
N PRO A 51 12.56 -15.16 -4.94
CA PRO A 51 11.89 -16.35 -5.45
C PRO A 51 10.81 -16.04 -6.50
N ILE A 52 10.09 -14.92 -6.34
CA ILE A 52 9.07 -14.48 -7.30
C ILE A 52 9.74 -14.04 -8.59
N ILE A 53 10.81 -13.24 -8.48
CA ILE A 53 11.60 -12.78 -9.63
C ILE A 53 12.17 -13.98 -10.39
N ASP A 54 12.78 -14.94 -9.69
CA ASP A 54 13.34 -16.15 -10.27
C ASP A 54 12.28 -16.98 -10.99
N ALA A 55 11.09 -17.15 -10.40
CA ALA A 55 9.98 -17.84 -11.04
C ALA A 55 9.54 -17.13 -12.33
N ARG A 56 9.47 -15.79 -12.33
CA ARG A 56 9.11 -15.00 -13.53
C ARG A 56 10.21 -15.05 -14.59
N MET A 57 11.47 -15.03 -14.19
CA MET A 57 12.61 -15.16 -15.10
C MET A 57 12.65 -16.57 -15.72
N ALA A 58 12.31 -17.61 -14.97
CA ALA A 58 12.17 -18.97 -15.48
C ALA A 58 11.02 -19.05 -16.50
N GLU A 59 9.85 -18.50 -16.18
CA GLU A 59 8.71 -18.42 -17.10
C GLU A 59 9.09 -17.69 -18.40
N TYR A 60 9.78 -16.54 -18.30
CA TYR A 60 10.25 -15.79 -19.45
C TYR A 60 11.22 -16.60 -20.31
N ARG A 61 12.16 -17.33 -19.70
CA ARG A 61 13.11 -18.18 -20.44
C ARG A 61 12.40 -19.34 -21.16
N GLU A 62 11.36 -19.90 -20.56
CA GLU A 62 10.58 -21.01 -21.13
C GLU A 62 9.65 -20.54 -22.26
N LYS A 63 8.86 -19.49 -22.02
CA LYS A 63 7.79 -19.05 -22.92
C LYS A 63 8.21 -17.94 -23.87
N GLY A 64 9.36 -17.31 -23.61
CA GLY A 64 9.79 -16.09 -24.28
C GLY A 64 9.07 -14.84 -23.79
N GLY A 65 9.56 -13.68 -24.22
CA GLY A 65 8.96 -12.38 -23.93
C GLY A 65 7.89 -11.96 -24.94
N VAL A 66 7.00 -11.08 -24.50
CA VAL A 66 6.07 -10.36 -25.39
C VAL A 66 6.61 -8.95 -25.62
N PRO A 67 6.53 -8.39 -26.85
CA PRO A 67 6.92 -7.01 -27.10
C PRO A 67 6.11 -6.01 -26.26
N TRP A 68 6.76 -4.94 -25.80
CA TRP A 68 6.12 -3.91 -24.99
C TRP A 68 4.90 -3.28 -25.66
N SER A 69 4.93 -3.08 -26.98
CA SER A 69 3.80 -2.51 -27.74
C SER A 69 2.53 -3.33 -27.68
N VAL A 70 2.63 -4.65 -27.48
CA VAL A 70 1.47 -5.53 -27.30
C VAL A 70 0.90 -5.37 -25.89
N VAL A 71 1.77 -5.35 -24.88
CA VAL A 71 1.39 -5.17 -23.46
C VAL A 71 0.76 -3.78 -23.24
N GLU A 72 1.34 -2.74 -23.82
CA GLU A 72 0.84 -1.37 -23.74
C GLU A 72 -0.58 -1.25 -24.28
N ARG A 73 -0.84 -1.82 -25.46
CA ARG A 73 -2.17 -1.86 -26.06
C ARG A 73 -3.17 -2.62 -25.17
N GLU A 74 -2.79 -3.77 -24.63
CA GLU A 74 -3.65 -4.55 -23.73
C GLU A 74 -3.97 -3.77 -22.43
N MET A 75 -3.00 -3.05 -21.88
CA MET A 75 -3.21 -2.19 -20.72
C MET A 75 -4.19 -1.05 -21.01
N GLU A 76 -4.04 -0.36 -22.14
CA GLU A 76 -4.97 0.70 -22.57
C GLU A 76 -6.40 0.17 -22.73
N GLU A 77 -6.56 -1.01 -23.31
CA GLU A 77 -7.87 -1.67 -23.45
C GLU A 77 -8.50 -2.01 -22.08
N VAL A 78 -7.71 -2.49 -21.13
CA VAL A 78 -8.16 -2.78 -19.75
C VAL A 78 -8.58 -1.50 -19.02
N ILE A 79 -7.79 -0.43 -19.15
CA ILE A 79 -8.10 0.89 -18.56
C ILE A 79 -9.40 1.43 -19.15
N ALA A 80 -9.54 1.43 -20.48
CA ALA A 80 -10.75 1.87 -21.16
C ALA A 80 -11.99 1.04 -20.77
N ARG A 81 -11.84 -0.26 -20.51
CA ARG A 81 -12.93 -1.11 -20.01
C ARG A 81 -13.34 -0.74 -18.59
N ARG A 82 -12.38 -0.42 -17.72
CA ARG A 82 -12.62 0.03 -16.35
C ARG A 82 -13.34 1.37 -16.31
N GLU A 83 -12.99 2.28 -17.21
CA GLU A 83 -13.65 3.60 -17.32
C GLU A 83 -15.06 3.52 -17.91
N LYS A 84 -15.33 2.52 -18.75
CA LYS A 84 -16.67 2.26 -19.32
C LYS A 84 -17.62 1.55 -18.36
N LEU A 85 -17.14 1.01 -17.23
CA LEU A 85 -18.03 0.49 -16.21
C LEU A 85 -18.73 1.68 -15.53
N PRO A 86 -20.07 1.73 -15.52
CA PRO A 86 -20.75 2.77 -14.77
C PRO A 86 -20.36 2.61 -13.31
N VAL A 87 -19.79 3.67 -12.72
CA VAL A 87 -19.72 3.82 -11.27
C VAL A 87 -21.14 3.51 -10.79
N VAL A 88 -21.31 2.47 -9.95
CA VAL A 88 -22.61 2.09 -9.39
C VAL A 88 -23.03 3.18 -8.40
N ALA A 89 -23.43 4.33 -8.93
CA ALA A 89 -23.98 5.48 -8.23
C ALA A 89 -25.51 5.42 -8.24
N ASP A 90 -26.07 4.21 -8.18
CA ASP A 90 -27.52 3.99 -8.30
C ASP A 90 -28.20 3.51 -7.02
N LYS A 91 -27.49 3.42 -5.88
CA LYS A 91 -28.13 3.05 -4.60
C LYS A 91 -28.49 4.23 -3.70
N GLU A 92 -27.89 5.42 -3.87
CA GLU A 92 -28.20 6.57 -3.01
C GLU A 92 -29.41 7.39 -3.47
N LYS A 93 -29.60 7.55 -4.79
CA LYS A 93 -30.70 8.36 -5.33
C LYS A 93 -32.06 7.70 -5.10
N ASP A 94 -32.13 6.36 -5.13
CA ASP A 94 -33.39 5.63 -4.93
C ASP A 94 -33.81 5.63 -3.44
N VAL A 95 -32.85 5.63 -2.51
CA VAL A 95 -33.12 5.73 -1.06
C VAL A 95 -33.59 7.14 -0.69
N GLN A 96 -32.97 8.20 -1.21
CA GLN A 96 -33.40 9.58 -0.95
C GLN A 96 -34.80 9.88 -1.52
N THR A 97 -35.11 9.34 -2.69
CA THR A 97 -36.43 9.52 -3.32
C THR A 97 -37.52 8.77 -2.55
N ARG A 98 -37.23 7.55 -2.07
CA ARG A 98 -38.14 6.79 -1.18
C ARG A 98 -38.30 7.43 0.20
N TYR A 99 -37.27 8.09 0.73
CA TYR A 99 -37.36 8.78 2.02
C TYR A 99 -38.19 10.08 1.93
N ARG A 100 -38.01 10.86 0.85
CA ARG A 100 -38.78 12.09 0.59
C ARG A 100 -40.27 11.81 0.37
N SER A 101 -40.60 10.77 -0.39
CA SER A 101 -41.99 10.35 -0.64
C SER A 101 -42.69 9.85 0.64
N ARG A 102 -42.01 9.08 1.50
CA ARG A 102 -42.55 8.65 2.80
C ARG A 102 -42.75 9.81 3.79
N ARG A 103 -41.87 10.81 3.80
CA ARG A 103 -42.01 12.01 4.65
C ARG A 103 -43.19 12.89 4.21
N ALA A 104 -43.38 13.07 2.90
CA ALA A 104 -44.53 13.80 2.36
C ALA A 104 -45.88 13.12 2.65
N ALA A 105 -45.93 11.77 2.60
CA ALA A 105 -47.13 11.01 2.91
C ALA A 105 -47.53 11.09 4.41
N ARG A 106 -46.56 11.12 5.32
CA ARG A 106 -46.81 11.29 6.77
C ARG A 106 -47.32 12.70 7.13
N SER A 107 -46.81 13.74 6.46
CA SER A 107 -47.26 15.12 6.68
C SER A 107 -48.75 15.32 6.31
N ARG A 108 -49.23 14.71 5.20
CA ARG A 108 -50.65 14.81 4.80
C ARG A 108 -51.59 14.06 5.76
N LYS A 109 -51.16 12.94 6.33
CA LYS A 109 -51.95 12.22 7.36
C LYS A 109 -52.04 12.97 8.68
N ALA A 110 -50.98 13.69 9.10
CA ALA A 110 -50.99 14.48 10.32
C ALA A 110 -51.86 15.75 10.22
N GLY A 111 -51.96 16.37 9.04
CA GLY A 111 -52.83 17.53 8.81
C GLY A 111 -54.33 17.21 8.68
N SER A 112 -54.69 15.95 8.44
CA SER A 112 -56.08 15.49 8.34
C SER A 112 -56.70 15.08 9.68
N ALA A 113 -55.90 14.98 10.74
CA ALA A 113 -56.35 14.54 12.06
C ALA A 113 -56.62 15.71 13.03
N ASN A 114 -56.52 16.96 12.57
CA ASN A 114 -56.66 18.15 13.41
C ASN A 114 -57.68 19.17 12.86
N ARG A 115 -58.76 18.67 12.25
CA ARG A 115 -59.89 19.48 11.79
C ARG A 115 -61.19 18.88 12.30
#